data_AF-A0A3Q1AL53-F1
#
_entry.id   AF-A0A3Q1AL53-F1
#
_cell.length_a   1.000
_cell.length_b   1.000
_cell.length_c   1.000
_cell.angle_alpha   90.00
_cell.angle_beta   90.00
_cell.angle_gamma   90.00
#
_symmetry.space_group_name_H-M   'P 1'
#
loop_
_entity.id
_entity.type
_entity.pdbx_description
1 polymer ?
#
loop_
_entity_poly.entity_id
_entity_poly.type
_entity_poly.pdbx_seq_one_letter_code
_entity_poly.pdbx_strand_id
1 'polypeptide(L)'
;MPPTTPYAGKFSSCAPYGNNNNNHPQPQSPYRSNSVPKPGRENVYNGAFSAADNPYDVPQHHGAYRSASVSSVTAKEHRYVSENPYSSPPPHSPRQHSTSCPGRAYRHTTSSSSGSEQSCRNNNATAAAKVRLYGHGITASYGEMCYHDNSLVSASLEALIQHLVPTVDYYPDRSYVFTFLLSSRLFLHPYELMTRVCHLCVEQQRSGDALLDKIRFREVAPKLVQLLTEWTETFPYDFRDERMMRCLKDMTHHVARGDEYSWRAMQQMTQRLIKRLSALGQYEEAVAALNAVAMERPASLKSKQGSAQRNDVLSVCDDPFVLAQQLTHIELDRLSFIGPEEFIQTFAMKDPLENHKGFFRKRKTSNLEAYVNWFNRLSYLVATEICMPVKKKHRARIIEFFIDVAQECFNIGNFNSLMAIITGMNMSPVARLKKTWNKVNTDKFEILEHQMDPSSNFSNYRTALRGATQRSETAHSSQEKIVIPFFSLLIKDIYFLNEGCASRLPNGHINFEKLWELAKQVSEFLVWRQVICPFDRDRRILQYLVTTPVFSEDELHLASYESEGPENNMEKDSRRSLRSSLLHRENRS
;
A
#
# COMPACT_ATOMS: atom_id res chain seq x y z
N MET A 1 -17.52 -5.19 -2.73
CA MET A 1 -17.12 -4.99 -4.14
C MET A 1 -15.78 -4.28 -4.09
N PRO A 2 -14.89 -4.42 -5.07
CA PRO A 2 -13.78 -3.45 -5.18
C PRO A 2 -14.37 -2.04 -5.23
N PRO A 3 -13.63 -0.99 -4.79
CA PRO A 3 -14.04 0.38 -5.07
C PRO A 3 -14.23 0.50 -6.58
N THR A 4 -15.43 0.83 -7.01
CA THR A 4 -15.77 0.97 -8.42
C THR A 4 -15.17 2.27 -8.94
N THR A 5 -13.88 2.23 -9.27
CA THR A 5 -13.29 3.26 -10.12
C THR A 5 -14.01 3.21 -11.47
N PRO A 6 -14.35 4.36 -12.11
CA PRO A 6 -15.20 4.38 -13.32
C PRO A 6 -14.61 3.69 -14.56
N TYR A 7 -13.40 3.14 -14.46
CA TYR A 7 -12.54 2.73 -15.57
C TYR A 7 -12.82 1.34 -16.15
N ALA A 8 -13.72 0.55 -15.56
CA ALA A 8 -13.99 -0.82 -16.00
C ALA A 8 -14.79 -0.94 -17.33
N GLY A 9 -15.29 0.16 -17.90
CA GLY A 9 -16.33 0.12 -18.94
C GLY A 9 -16.07 0.86 -20.25
N LYS A 10 -14.88 1.41 -20.52
CA LYS A 10 -14.67 2.36 -21.65
C LYS A 10 -13.50 2.07 -22.61
N PHE A 11 -13.03 0.82 -22.69
CA PHE A 11 -12.16 0.35 -23.78
C PHE A 11 -12.80 -0.82 -24.52
N SER A 12 -13.79 -0.53 -25.36
CA SER A 12 -14.49 -1.53 -26.19
C SER A 12 -14.97 -0.95 -27.52
N SER A 13 -14.04 -0.35 -28.28
CA SER A 13 -14.24 -0.06 -29.71
C SER A 13 -12.91 0.31 -30.40
N CYS A 14 -12.14 -0.69 -30.83
CA CYS A 14 -11.08 -0.50 -31.83
C CYS A 14 -11.44 -1.31 -33.09
N ALA A 15 -11.60 -0.60 -34.21
CA ALA A 15 -11.63 -1.20 -35.55
C ALA A 15 -10.17 -1.35 -36.06
N PRO A 16 -9.90 -2.26 -37.02
CA PRO A 16 -8.55 -2.79 -37.20
C PRO A 16 -7.59 -1.89 -38.01
N TYR A 17 -6.31 -1.98 -37.66
CA TYR A 17 -5.20 -1.28 -38.32
C TYR A 17 -4.89 -1.79 -39.73
N GLY A 18 -4.54 -0.85 -40.62
CA GLY A 18 -3.87 -1.13 -41.89
C GLY A 18 -2.35 -1.26 -41.71
N ASN A 19 -1.77 -2.17 -42.47
CA ASN A 19 -0.36 -2.58 -42.42
C ASN A 19 0.60 -1.54 -43.04
N ASN A 20 1.80 -1.34 -42.46
CA ASN A 20 3.03 -1.18 -43.26
C ASN A 20 4.34 -1.20 -42.43
N ASN A 21 5.34 -1.89 -42.99
CA ASN A 21 6.72 -1.94 -42.51
C ASN A 21 7.50 -0.65 -42.84
N ASN A 22 8.53 -0.32 -42.06
CA ASN A 22 9.86 0.03 -42.60
C ASN A 22 10.98 -0.03 -41.54
N ASN A 23 12.21 -0.25 -42.00
CA ASN A 23 13.38 -0.60 -41.18
C ASN A 23 14.37 0.57 -40.96
N HIS A 24 15.02 0.57 -39.78
CA HIS A 24 16.34 1.16 -39.44
C HIS A 24 16.52 2.71 -39.48
N PRO A 25 17.57 3.27 -38.82
CA PRO A 25 18.26 2.85 -37.58
C PRO A 25 18.42 3.99 -36.53
N GLN A 26 18.89 3.67 -35.31
CA GLN A 26 19.24 4.64 -34.25
C GLN A 26 20.46 5.52 -34.59
N PRO A 27 20.48 6.79 -34.12
CA PRO A 27 21.70 7.51 -33.74
C PRO A 27 21.77 7.84 -32.23
N GLN A 28 22.93 8.35 -31.80
CA GLN A 28 23.46 8.31 -30.43
C GLN A 28 22.98 9.43 -29.46
N SER A 29 23.19 9.16 -28.17
CA SER A 29 22.95 10.07 -27.04
C SER A 29 24.03 11.18 -26.90
N PRO A 30 23.65 12.46 -26.65
CA PRO A 30 24.59 13.55 -26.42
C PRO A 30 24.62 14.05 -24.96
N TYR A 31 25.11 13.24 -24.01
CA TYR A 31 25.45 13.73 -22.65
C TYR A 31 26.95 13.99 -22.50
N ARG A 32 27.37 15.23 -22.82
CA ARG A 32 28.66 15.79 -22.36
C ARG A 32 28.71 17.32 -22.52
N SER A 33 28.47 18.06 -21.44
CA SER A 33 29.28 19.23 -21.09
C SER A 33 29.00 19.68 -19.65
N ASN A 34 30.05 19.90 -18.89
CA ASN A 34 29.98 20.51 -17.56
C ASN A 34 29.97 22.04 -17.71
N SER A 35 29.08 22.74 -17.02
CA SER A 35 29.30 24.14 -16.64
C SER A 35 28.62 24.47 -15.30
N VAL A 36 29.31 25.23 -14.47
CA VAL A 36 28.91 25.60 -13.11
C VAL A 36 28.46 27.05 -13.08
N PRO A 37 27.29 27.41 -12.52
CA PRO A 37 26.95 28.79 -12.19
C PRO A 37 27.38 29.17 -10.76
N LYS A 38 27.84 30.41 -10.58
CA LYS A 38 28.12 31.05 -9.28
C LYS A 38 26.88 31.80 -8.75
N PRO A 39 26.79 32.10 -7.43
CA PRO A 39 25.52 32.43 -6.78
C PRO A 39 25.08 33.90 -6.95
N GLY A 40 23.76 34.11 -6.99
CA GLY A 40 23.11 35.42 -7.10
C GLY A 40 22.18 35.73 -5.93
N ARG A 41 22.67 36.63 -5.06
CA ARG A 41 22.00 37.46 -4.02
C ARG A 41 20.54 37.17 -3.62
N GLU A 42 20.36 37.00 -2.31
CA GLU A 42 19.10 37.08 -1.56
C GLU A 42 18.41 38.45 -1.74
N ASN A 43 17.07 38.45 -1.66
CA ASN A 43 16.28 39.65 -1.38
C ASN A 43 15.19 39.31 -0.35
N VAL A 44 15.25 39.97 0.80
CA VAL A 44 14.35 39.77 1.93
C VAL A 44 13.08 40.60 1.75
N TYR A 45 11.91 39.99 1.86
CA TYR A 45 10.65 40.70 2.14
C TYR A 45 9.86 39.98 3.23
N ASN A 46 9.86 40.57 4.42
CA ASN A 46 9.00 40.14 5.54
C ASN A 46 7.55 40.60 5.29
N GLY A 47 6.61 39.66 5.36
CA GLY A 47 5.18 39.94 5.40
C GLY A 47 4.53 39.08 6.48
N ALA A 48 4.35 39.64 7.68
CA ALA A 48 3.80 38.91 8.82
C ALA A 48 2.30 38.67 8.66
N PHE A 49 1.87 37.41 8.74
CA PHE A 49 0.47 37.03 8.96
C PHE A 49 0.37 36.04 10.13
N SER A 50 -0.66 36.21 10.94
CA SER A 50 -0.81 35.57 12.24
C SER A 50 -0.86 34.04 12.15
N ALA A 51 -0.14 33.37 13.05
CA ALA A 51 -0.31 31.96 13.28
C ALA A 51 -1.68 31.68 13.91
N ALA A 52 -2.44 30.78 13.30
CA ALA A 52 -3.58 30.09 13.88
C ALA A 52 -3.52 28.65 13.38
N ASP A 53 -3.73 27.70 14.28
CA ASP A 53 -3.29 26.30 14.16
C ASP A 53 -3.64 25.61 12.83
N ASN A 54 -2.62 25.02 12.20
CA ASN A 54 -2.72 24.24 10.97
C ASN A 54 -2.27 22.80 11.26
N PRO A 55 -3.08 21.75 10.99
CA PRO A 55 -2.76 20.36 11.34
C PRO A 55 -1.50 19.78 10.66
N TYR A 56 -0.85 20.52 9.77
CA TYR A 56 0.42 20.14 9.14
C TYR A 56 1.67 20.53 9.96
N ASP A 57 1.54 21.29 11.05
CA ASP A 57 2.63 21.63 11.98
C ASP A 57 2.73 20.63 13.16
N VAL A 58 2.66 19.33 12.87
CA VAL A 58 3.05 18.27 13.83
C VAL A 58 4.58 18.14 13.80
N PRO A 59 5.30 18.36 14.92
CA PRO A 59 6.74 18.16 14.95
C PRO A 59 7.10 16.69 14.71
N GLN A 60 7.82 16.41 13.63
CA GLN A 60 8.43 15.09 13.43
C GLN A 60 9.49 14.87 14.52
N HIS A 61 9.16 14.08 15.54
CA HIS A 61 10.13 13.70 16.56
C HIS A 61 11.18 12.74 15.97
N HIS A 62 12.34 13.30 15.63
CA HIS A 62 13.49 12.55 15.15
C HIS A 62 13.86 11.39 16.09
N GLY A 63 13.90 10.17 15.54
CA GLY A 63 14.64 9.06 16.14
C GLY A 63 16.14 9.34 16.03
N ALA A 64 16.76 9.74 17.13
CA ALA A 64 18.16 10.15 17.16
C ALA A 64 19.13 8.96 17.04
N TYR A 65 19.36 8.48 15.82
CA TYR A 65 20.56 7.71 15.50
C TYR A 65 21.76 8.66 15.37
N ARG A 66 22.40 8.98 16.52
CA ARG A 66 23.73 9.59 16.50
C ARG A 66 24.74 8.52 16.08
N SER A 67 25.25 8.59 14.86
CA SER A 67 26.60 8.08 14.59
C SER A 67 27.59 9.07 15.20
N ALA A 68 28.52 8.57 16.01
CA ALA A 68 29.61 9.39 16.53
C ALA A 68 30.71 9.49 15.47
N SER A 69 30.91 10.67 14.92
CA SER A 69 32.06 10.98 14.08
C SER A 69 33.31 11.11 14.97
N VAL A 70 34.30 10.25 14.72
CA VAL A 70 35.64 10.36 15.31
C VAL A 70 36.61 10.79 14.21
N SER A 71 37.38 11.85 14.49
CA SER A 71 38.23 12.53 13.52
C SER A 71 39.45 11.71 13.09
N SER A 72 39.89 11.93 11.86
CA SER A 72 41.08 11.34 11.26
C SER A 72 42.39 11.77 11.96
N VAL A 73 43.23 10.81 12.34
CA VAL A 73 44.68 11.02 12.55
C VAL A 73 45.45 9.92 11.83
N THR A 74 46.45 10.32 11.06
CA THR A 74 47.29 9.44 10.22
C THR A 74 48.37 8.71 11.01
N ALA A 75 48.51 7.40 10.82
CA ALA A 75 49.72 6.64 11.16
C ALA A 75 49.94 5.48 10.16
N LYS A 76 51.20 5.07 9.99
CA LYS A 76 51.67 4.18 8.92
C LYS A 76 51.50 2.68 9.22
N GLU A 77 51.48 1.92 8.13
CA GLU A 77 51.77 0.49 7.92
C GLU A 77 52.26 -0.34 9.12
N HIS A 78 51.68 -1.54 9.28
CA HIS A 78 52.40 -2.78 8.94
C HIS A 78 51.44 -3.94 8.64
N ARG A 79 51.81 -4.79 7.67
CA ARG A 79 51.10 -6.03 7.35
C ARG A 79 51.47 -7.12 8.36
N TYR A 80 50.47 -7.80 8.91
CA TYR A 80 50.61 -9.20 9.31
C TYR A 80 49.40 -9.97 8.83
N VAL A 81 49.65 -11.06 8.10
CA VAL A 81 48.64 -12.01 7.65
C VAL A 81 48.45 -13.04 8.76
N SER A 82 47.21 -13.29 9.15
CA SER A 82 46.85 -14.44 9.98
C SER A 82 45.53 -14.99 9.45
N GLU A 83 45.58 -16.21 8.91
CA GLU A 83 44.42 -16.89 8.37
C GLU A 83 43.55 -17.42 9.52
N ASN A 84 42.24 -17.12 9.47
CA ASN A 84 41.28 -17.72 10.38
C ASN A 84 40.42 -18.73 9.59
N PRO A 85 40.54 -20.05 9.85
CA PRO A 85 39.67 -21.03 9.22
C PRO A 85 38.24 -20.91 9.75
N TYR A 86 37.27 -21.43 9.01
CA TYR A 86 35.81 -21.29 9.23
C TYR A 86 35.23 -19.91 8.86
N SER A 87 35.05 -19.70 7.56
CA SER A 87 34.00 -18.83 7.01
C SER A 87 33.45 -19.47 5.74
N SER A 88 32.19 -19.92 5.78
CA SER A 88 31.48 -20.47 4.62
C SER A 88 30.93 -19.33 3.75
N PRO A 89 30.97 -19.44 2.41
CA PRO A 89 30.43 -18.41 1.51
C PRO A 89 28.89 -18.39 1.53
N PRO A 90 28.26 -17.25 1.18
CA PRO A 90 26.80 -17.14 1.11
C PRO A 90 26.23 -17.95 -0.09
N PRO A 91 25.03 -18.51 0.01
CA PRO A 91 24.41 -19.26 -1.08
C PRO A 91 23.91 -18.33 -2.20
N HIS A 92 24.13 -18.74 -3.46
CA HIS A 92 23.61 -18.06 -4.64
C HIS A 92 22.10 -18.30 -4.83
N SER A 93 21.38 -17.25 -5.26
CA SER A 93 19.97 -17.35 -5.64
C SER A 93 19.76 -18.19 -6.92
N PRO A 94 18.84 -19.18 -6.92
CA PRO A 94 18.39 -19.82 -8.14
C PRO A 94 17.46 -18.91 -8.96
N ARG A 95 17.49 -19.07 -10.29
CA ARG A 95 16.65 -18.32 -11.24
C ARG A 95 15.18 -18.70 -11.15
N GLN A 96 14.32 -17.74 -11.51
CA GLN A 96 12.88 -17.92 -11.68
C GLN A 96 12.57 -19.00 -12.72
N HIS A 97 11.69 -19.94 -12.37
CA HIS A 97 10.92 -20.72 -13.34
C HIS A 97 9.42 -20.56 -13.04
N SER A 98 8.66 -20.22 -14.07
CA SER A 98 7.21 -20.03 -14.01
C SER A 98 6.47 -21.37 -13.88
N THR A 99 5.74 -21.57 -12.79
CA THR A 99 4.80 -22.69 -12.65
C THR A 99 3.37 -22.23 -12.91
N SER A 100 2.85 -22.56 -14.09
CA SER A 100 1.44 -22.39 -14.43
C SER A 100 0.58 -23.44 -13.73
N CYS A 101 -0.42 -23.02 -12.94
CA CYS A 101 -1.42 -23.92 -12.39
C CYS A 101 -2.38 -24.42 -13.50
N PRO A 102 -2.54 -25.73 -13.71
CA PRO A 102 -3.51 -26.25 -14.67
C PRO A 102 -4.83 -26.66 -14.01
N GLY A 103 -5.94 -26.29 -14.65
CA GLY A 103 -6.90 -27.33 -15.03
C GLY A 103 -8.15 -27.54 -14.17
N ARG A 104 -8.96 -26.48 -14.04
CA ARG A 104 -10.43 -26.55 -13.91
C ARG A 104 -11.06 -27.75 -14.65
N ALA A 105 -11.86 -28.56 -13.95
CA ALA A 105 -12.50 -29.75 -14.51
C ALA A 105 -13.70 -29.44 -15.44
N TYR A 106 -13.85 -30.25 -16.50
CA TYR A 106 -15.10 -30.41 -17.27
C TYR A 106 -15.33 -31.91 -17.56
N ARG A 107 -16.61 -32.33 -17.59
CA ARG A 107 -17.04 -33.71 -17.85
C ARG A 107 -17.07 -34.00 -19.36
N HIS A 108 -16.83 -35.25 -19.78
CA HIS A 108 -17.80 -36.05 -20.55
C HIS A 108 -17.40 -37.53 -20.75
N THR A 109 -18.28 -38.42 -20.28
CA THR A 109 -18.72 -39.75 -20.77
C THR A 109 -17.86 -40.70 -21.65
N THR A 110 -17.85 -41.97 -21.19
CA THR A 110 -17.99 -43.28 -21.90
C THR A 110 -16.80 -44.12 -22.45
N SER A 111 -16.60 -45.26 -21.77
CA SER A 111 -16.53 -46.67 -22.24
C SER A 111 -15.23 -47.38 -22.72
N SER A 112 -14.89 -48.42 -21.92
CA SER A 112 -14.52 -49.82 -22.26
C SER A 112 -13.09 -50.27 -22.63
N SER A 113 -12.68 -51.36 -21.94
CA SER A 113 -11.62 -52.36 -22.25
C SER A 113 -10.14 -51.92 -22.18
N SER A 114 -9.13 -52.76 -21.86
CA SER A 114 -9.08 -54.04 -21.11
C SER A 114 -7.61 -54.48 -20.89
N GLY A 115 -7.34 -55.23 -19.81
CA GLY A 115 -6.08 -55.95 -19.54
C GLY A 115 -5.01 -55.11 -18.82
N SER A 116 -4.09 -55.67 -18.04
CA SER A 116 -3.95 -56.98 -17.39
C SER A 116 -2.59 -56.93 -16.65
N GLU A 117 -2.62 -57.14 -15.34
CA GLU A 117 -1.58 -57.69 -14.47
C GLU A 117 -0.08 -57.53 -14.82
N GLN A 118 0.68 -56.95 -13.88
CA GLN A 118 1.95 -57.57 -13.47
C GLN A 118 2.15 -57.37 -11.96
N SER A 119 2.25 -58.48 -11.21
CA SER A 119 2.51 -58.50 -9.77
C SER A 119 3.94 -58.97 -9.49
N CYS A 120 4.63 -58.31 -8.55
CA CYS A 120 5.75 -58.90 -7.82
C CYS A 120 5.66 -58.60 -6.31
N ARG A 121 5.24 -59.62 -5.54
CA ARG A 121 5.71 -59.86 -4.15
C ARG A 121 7.26 -60.01 -4.18
N ASN A 122 8.06 -59.87 -3.14
CA ASN A 122 7.88 -59.91 -1.67
C ASN A 122 8.98 -58.99 -1.04
N ASN A 123 9.38 -58.95 0.24
CA ASN A 123 9.14 -59.77 1.44
C ASN A 123 9.35 -58.92 2.73
N ASN A 124 9.12 -59.51 3.92
CA ASN A 124 9.44 -58.90 5.23
C ASN A 124 10.82 -59.31 5.77
N ALA A 125 11.45 -58.43 6.58
CA ALA A 125 12.36 -58.84 7.66
C ALA A 125 12.32 -57.84 8.83
N THR A 126 11.99 -58.32 10.03
CA THR A 126 11.92 -57.54 11.27
C THR A 126 13.29 -57.34 11.91
N ALA A 127 13.56 -56.14 12.43
CA ALA A 127 14.60 -55.91 13.44
C ALA A 127 14.08 -54.97 14.54
N ALA A 128 13.71 -55.52 15.69
CA ALA A 128 13.29 -54.76 16.86
C ALA A 128 14.49 -54.42 17.75
N ALA A 129 14.73 -53.13 18.00
CA ALA A 129 15.72 -52.66 18.97
C ALA A 129 15.02 -51.99 20.16
N LYS A 130 15.03 -52.66 21.33
CA LYS A 130 14.60 -52.04 22.60
C LYS A 130 15.75 -51.20 23.17
N VAL A 131 15.50 -49.92 23.44
CA VAL A 131 16.26 -49.13 24.42
C VAL A 131 15.28 -48.59 25.47
N ARG A 132 15.70 -48.53 26.73
CA ARG A 132 14.83 -48.31 27.90
C ARG A 132 14.56 -46.83 28.17
N LEU A 133 13.30 -46.56 28.50
CA LEU A 133 12.77 -45.55 29.41
C LEU A 133 13.79 -44.73 30.24
N TYR A 134 13.74 -43.41 30.10
CA TYR A 134 13.63 -42.44 31.20
C TYR A 134 12.88 -41.19 30.70
N GLY A 135 12.10 -40.53 31.57
CA GLY A 135 11.47 -39.24 31.30
C GLY A 135 10.08 -39.30 30.65
N HIS A 136 9.03 -39.37 31.48
CA HIS A 136 7.65 -39.18 31.03
C HIS A 136 7.37 -37.66 30.87
N GLY A 137 7.78 -37.09 29.73
CA GLY A 137 7.25 -35.80 29.27
C GLY A 137 5.92 -36.04 28.56
N ILE A 138 4.86 -35.34 28.97
CA ILE A 138 3.56 -35.39 28.26
C ILE A 138 3.73 -34.64 26.93
N THR A 139 4.14 -35.38 25.89
CA THR A 139 4.05 -34.91 24.50
C THR A 139 2.59 -34.90 24.09
N ALA A 140 1.88 -33.84 24.46
CA ALA A 140 0.60 -33.53 23.84
C ALA A 140 0.84 -33.43 22.32
N SER A 141 0.14 -34.28 21.57
CA SER A 141 0.24 -34.36 20.11
C SER A 141 -0.44 -33.14 19.49
N TYR A 142 0.27 -32.02 19.45
CA TYR A 142 -0.20 -30.80 18.83
C TYR A 142 -0.14 -30.94 17.30
N GLY A 143 -1.20 -30.48 16.63
CA GLY A 143 -1.56 -30.93 15.28
C GLY A 143 -0.49 -30.74 14.21
N GLU A 144 -0.50 -31.63 13.21
CA GLU A 144 0.51 -31.72 12.18
C GLU A 144 0.72 -30.40 11.41
N MET A 145 1.97 -29.94 11.36
CA MET A 145 2.43 -28.89 10.46
C MET A 145 3.07 -29.55 9.23
N CYS A 146 2.59 -29.19 8.05
CA CYS A 146 3.04 -29.72 6.77
C CYS A 146 4.07 -28.79 6.15
N TYR A 147 5.28 -29.31 5.92
CA TYR A 147 6.38 -28.62 5.26
C TYR A 147 6.66 -29.20 3.87
N HIS A 148 7.09 -28.35 2.94
CA HIS A 148 7.64 -28.73 1.64
C HIS A 148 8.89 -27.88 1.41
N ASP A 149 10.02 -28.49 1.06
CA ASP A 149 11.32 -27.82 0.89
C ASP A 149 11.65 -26.84 2.04
N ASN A 150 11.53 -27.35 3.27
CA ASN A 150 11.66 -26.62 4.55
C ASN A 150 10.71 -25.42 4.75
N SER A 151 9.79 -25.16 3.82
CA SER A 151 8.81 -24.08 3.90
C SER A 151 7.48 -24.59 4.45
N LEU A 152 6.86 -23.85 5.38
CA LEU A 152 5.55 -24.19 5.95
C LEU A 152 4.44 -23.97 4.90
N VAL A 153 3.78 -25.06 4.49
CA VAL A 153 2.71 -25.04 3.47
C VAL A 153 1.32 -25.02 4.09
N SER A 154 1.07 -25.81 5.13
CA SER A 154 -0.22 -25.81 5.82
C SER A 154 -0.13 -26.36 7.24
N ALA A 155 -1.07 -26.00 8.10
CA ALA A 155 -1.17 -26.54 9.45
C ALA A 155 -2.57 -26.34 10.04
N SER A 156 -2.89 -27.05 11.12
CA SER A 156 -4.06 -26.73 11.95
C SER A 156 -3.94 -25.32 12.55
N LEU A 157 -5.08 -24.67 12.86
CA LEU A 157 -5.08 -23.33 13.47
C LEU A 157 -4.32 -23.33 14.81
N GLU A 158 -4.56 -24.33 15.67
CA GLU A 158 -3.92 -24.38 16.99
C GLU A 158 -2.40 -24.58 16.89
N ALA A 159 -1.92 -25.38 15.92
CA ALA A 159 -0.49 -25.53 15.66
C ALA A 159 0.16 -24.22 15.20
N LEU A 160 -0.52 -23.43 14.36
CA LEU A 160 -0.03 -22.09 13.95
C LEU A 160 0.01 -21.10 15.12
N ILE A 161 -1.02 -21.09 15.97
CA ILE A 161 -1.05 -20.24 17.17
C ILE A 161 0.07 -20.65 18.13
N GLN A 162 0.31 -21.95 18.31
CA GLN A 162 1.40 -22.44 19.13
C GLN A 162 2.78 -22.11 18.55
N HIS A 163 2.96 -22.19 17.22
CA HIS A 163 4.20 -21.78 16.53
C HIS A 163 4.44 -20.27 16.64
N LEU A 164 3.40 -19.44 16.83
CA LEU A 164 3.57 -18.01 17.12
C LEU A 164 4.09 -17.74 18.54
N VAL A 165 3.91 -18.65 19.50
CA VAL A 165 4.25 -18.44 20.92
C VAL A 165 5.72 -18.81 21.18
N PRO A 166 6.57 -17.88 21.65
CA PRO A 166 7.96 -18.19 21.97
C PRO A 166 8.11 -19.13 23.18
N THR A 167 9.17 -19.92 23.20
CA THR A 167 9.55 -20.79 24.33
C THR A 167 10.98 -20.48 24.79
N VAL A 168 11.50 -21.20 25.78
CA VAL A 168 12.88 -21.01 26.27
C VAL A 168 13.90 -21.15 25.12
N ASP A 169 13.74 -22.16 24.26
CA ASP A 169 14.70 -22.47 23.18
C ASP A 169 14.28 -21.97 21.79
N TYR A 170 13.04 -21.51 21.62
CA TYR A 170 12.48 -21.15 20.30
C TYR A 170 11.98 -19.69 20.25
N TYR A 171 12.05 -19.08 19.06
CA TYR A 171 11.36 -17.84 18.69
C TYR A 171 10.93 -17.96 17.22
N PRO A 172 9.71 -17.55 16.84
CA PRO A 172 9.25 -17.63 15.45
C PRO A 172 10.02 -16.69 14.52
N ASP A 173 10.27 -17.13 13.30
CA ASP A 173 10.88 -16.29 12.27
C ASP A 173 10.04 -15.04 12.01
N ARG A 174 10.68 -13.87 11.89
CA ARG A 174 9.99 -12.57 11.67
C ARG A 174 9.04 -12.60 10.48
N SER A 175 9.41 -13.34 9.43
CA SER A 175 8.61 -13.54 8.23
C SER A 175 7.34 -14.36 8.53
N TYR A 176 7.43 -15.37 9.40
CA TYR A 176 6.27 -16.11 9.91
C TYR A 176 5.40 -15.22 10.81
N VAL A 177 5.99 -14.51 11.77
CA VAL A 177 5.30 -13.56 12.66
C VAL A 177 4.48 -12.57 11.84
N PHE A 178 5.13 -11.91 10.87
CA PHE A 178 4.45 -10.97 9.98
C PHE A 178 3.30 -11.64 9.20
N THR A 179 3.57 -12.76 8.54
CA THR A 179 2.60 -13.47 7.68
C THR A 179 1.37 -13.92 8.45
N PHE A 180 1.56 -14.53 9.62
CA PHE A 180 0.46 -15.06 10.42
C PHE A 180 -0.28 -13.94 11.17
N LEU A 181 0.40 -12.94 11.73
CA LEU A 181 -0.27 -11.77 12.30
C LEU A 181 -1.06 -11.00 11.25
N LEU A 182 -0.52 -10.80 10.04
CA LEU A 182 -1.23 -10.17 8.91
C LEU A 182 -2.51 -10.93 8.56
N SER A 183 -2.36 -12.22 8.29
CA SER A 183 -3.36 -13.03 7.59
C SER A 183 -4.35 -13.74 8.50
N SER A 184 -4.06 -13.86 9.80
CA SER A 184 -4.98 -14.42 10.80
C SER A 184 -6.36 -13.75 10.78
N ARG A 185 -6.42 -12.45 10.44
CA ARG A 185 -7.66 -11.67 10.28
C ARG A 185 -8.65 -12.24 9.26
N LEU A 186 -8.24 -13.18 8.39
CA LEU A 186 -9.13 -13.89 7.47
C LEU A 186 -9.98 -14.99 8.15
N PHE A 187 -9.63 -15.40 9.38
CA PHE A 187 -10.26 -16.54 10.07
C PHE A 187 -10.26 -16.46 11.60
N LEU A 188 -9.66 -15.41 12.20
CA LEU A 188 -9.54 -15.21 13.64
C LEU A 188 -9.46 -13.70 13.95
N HIS A 189 -10.14 -13.23 14.98
CA HIS A 189 -10.03 -11.82 15.37
C HIS A 189 -8.70 -11.55 16.11
N PRO A 190 -8.04 -10.38 15.91
CA PRO A 190 -6.78 -10.04 16.59
C PRO A 190 -6.84 -10.17 18.12
N TYR A 191 -7.93 -9.74 18.75
CA TYR A 191 -8.10 -9.86 20.21
C TYR A 191 -8.17 -11.32 20.67
N GLU A 192 -8.76 -12.21 19.87
CA GLU A 192 -8.85 -13.63 20.19
C GLU A 192 -7.49 -14.30 20.04
N LEU A 193 -6.74 -13.97 18.98
CA LEU A 193 -5.36 -14.41 18.82
C LEU A 193 -4.47 -13.94 19.97
N MET A 194 -4.57 -12.66 20.36
CA MET A 194 -3.82 -12.07 21.47
C MET A 194 -4.12 -12.79 22.80
N THR A 195 -5.40 -13.05 23.09
CA THR A 195 -5.82 -13.82 24.27
C THR A 195 -5.22 -15.23 24.27
N ARG A 196 -5.29 -15.95 23.14
CA ARG A 196 -4.73 -17.31 23.01
C ARG A 196 -3.20 -17.32 23.15
N VAL A 197 -2.50 -16.39 22.52
CA VAL A 197 -1.04 -16.21 22.64
C VAL A 197 -0.63 -15.93 24.09
N CYS A 198 -1.31 -15.00 24.75
CA CYS A 198 -1.04 -14.67 26.15
C CYS A 198 -1.29 -15.85 27.09
N HIS A 199 -2.39 -16.59 26.88
CA HIS A 199 -2.72 -17.79 27.64
C HIS A 199 -1.66 -18.89 27.46
N LEU A 200 -1.35 -19.25 26.21
CA LEU A 200 -0.37 -20.30 25.88
C LEU A 200 1.03 -19.96 26.40
N CYS A 201 1.44 -18.69 26.33
CA CYS A 201 2.75 -18.25 26.84
C CYS A 201 2.91 -18.51 28.35
N VAL A 202 1.83 -18.42 29.13
CA VAL A 202 1.83 -18.74 30.57
C VAL A 202 1.69 -20.25 30.78
N GLU A 203 0.72 -20.88 30.10
CA GLU A 203 0.38 -22.29 30.30
C GLU A 203 1.53 -23.23 29.95
N GLN A 204 2.30 -22.95 28.90
CA GLN A 204 3.47 -23.74 28.50
C GLN A 204 4.61 -23.75 29.54
N GLN A 205 4.66 -22.77 30.46
CA GLN A 205 5.69 -22.74 31.50
C GLN A 205 5.31 -23.52 32.76
N ARG A 206 4.06 -23.95 32.88
CA ARG A 206 3.57 -24.70 34.04
C ARG A 206 4.20 -26.08 34.11
N SER A 207 4.87 -26.33 35.23
CA SER A 207 5.50 -27.60 35.61
C SER A 207 4.84 -28.22 36.85
N GLY A 208 4.08 -27.42 37.61
CA GLY A 208 3.52 -27.79 38.91
C GLY A 208 4.37 -27.30 40.10
N ASP A 209 5.61 -26.87 39.86
CA ASP A 209 6.47 -26.21 40.85
C ASP A 209 6.49 -24.69 40.59
N ALA A 210 5.97 -23.92 41.54
CA ALA A 210 5.86 -22.46 41.44
C ALA A 210 7.21 -21.73 41.30
N LEU A 211 8.32 -22.32 41.78
CA LEU A 211 9.66 -21.74 41.61
C LEU A 211 10.19 -21.99 40.19
N LEU A 212 10.04 -23.22 39.68
CA LEU A 212 10.45 -23.55 38.31
C LEU A 212 9.60 -22.80 37.28
N ASP A 213 8.30 -22.69 37.49
CA ASP A 213 7.38 -21.91 36.63
C ASP A 213 7.84 -20.44 36.55
N LYS A 214 8.26 -19.85 37.68
CA LYS A 214 8.77 -18.48 37.73
C LYS A 214 10.10 -18.30 37.01
N ILE A 215 11.02 -19.28 37.12
CA ILE A 215 12.31 -19.26 36.41
C ILE A 215 12.09 -19.36 34.90
N ARG A 216 11.31 -20.36 34.45
CA ARG A 216 10.99 -20.57 33.03
C ARG A 216 10.27 -19.37 32.41
N PHE A 217 9.30 -18.78 33.12
CA PHE A 217 8.62 -17.59 32.63
C PHE A 217 9.58 -16.40 32.50
N ARG A 218 10.56 -16.24 33.38
CA ARG A 218 11.56 -15.17 33.29
C ARG A 218 12.46 -15.30 32.06
N GLU A 219 12.74 -16.52 31.60
CA GLU A 219 13.51 -16.78 30.37
C GLU A 219 12.68 -16.49 29.10
N VAL A 220 11.37 -16.75 29.14
CA VAL A 220 10.45 -16.50 28.01
C VAL A 220 9.98 -15.05 27.93
N ALA A 221 9.90 -14.33 29.07
CA ALA A 221 9.36 -12.97 29.12
C ALA A 221 10.01 -12.00 28.12
N PRO A 222 11.35 -11.91 27.94
CA PRO A 222 11.96 -11.04 26.94
C PRO A 222 11.50 -11.32 25.51
N LYS A 223 11.32 -12.61 25.17
CA LYS A 223 10.82 -13.04 23.85
C LYS A 223 9.35 -12.67 23.66
N LEU A 224 8.52 -12.78 24.69
CA LEU A 224 7.14 -12.29 24.64
C LEU A 224 7.10 -10.78 24.42
N VAL A 225 7.96 -10.00 25.09
CA VAL A 225 8.06 -8.55 24.83
C VAL A 225 8.47 -8.28 23.39
N GLN A 226 9.40 -9.05 22.82
CA GLN A 226 9.79 -8.92 21.42
C GLN A 226 8.58 -9.16 20.48
N LEU A 227 7.85 -10.26 20.64
CA LEU A 227 6.67 -10.57 19.81
C LEU A 227 5.60 -9.47 19.92
N LEU A 228 5.32 -8.98 21.12
CA LEU A 228 4.36 -7.90 21.33
C LEU A 228 4.86 -6.56 20.78
N THR A 229 6.18 -6.33 20.76
CA THR A 229 6.78 -5.15 20.11
C THR A 229 6.60 -5.24 18.59
N GLU A 230 6.92 -6.38 17.99
CA GLU A 230 6.71 -6.62 16.55
C GLU A 230 5.23 -6.45 16.16
N TRP A 231 4.28 -6.92 16.98
CA TRP A 231 2.85 -6.72 16.75
C TRP A 231 2.42 -5.25 16.89
N THR A 232 2.79 -4.58 17.97
CA THR A 232 2.42 -3.18 18.23
C THR A 232 3.05 -2.18 17.25
N GLU A 233 4.24 -2.49 16.73
CA GLU A 233 4.91 -1.67 15.71
C GLU A 233 4.42 -1.95 14.28
N THR A 234 3.97 -3.17 13.98
CA THR A 234 3.47 -3.54 12.65
C THR A 234 1.99 -3.19 12.46
N PHE A 235 1.15 -3.54 13.44
CA PHE A 235 -0.32 -3.45 13.39
C PHE A 235 -0.88 -2.59 14.54
N PRO A 236 -0.46 -1.31 14.68
CA PRO A 236 -0.87 -0.47 15.82
C PRO A 236 -2.39 -0.31 15.94
N TYR A 237 -3.11 -0.29 14.80
CA TYR A 237 -4.56 -0.11 14.77
C TYR A 237 -5.36 -1.25 15.42
N ASP A 238 -4.82 -2.48 15.53
CA ASP A 238 -5.50 -3.56 16.28
C ASP A 238 -5.75 -3.12 17.73
N PHE A 239 -4.82 -2.35 18.31
CA PHE A 239 -4.86 -1.86 19.69
C PHE A 239 -5.78 -0.64 19.88
N ARG A 240 -6.55 -0.24 18.86
CA ARG A 240 -7.77 0.56 19.07
C ARG A 240 -8.92 -0.26 19.66
N ASP A 241 -8.85 -1.59 19.61
CA ASP A 241 -9.81 -2.48 20.27
C ASP A 241 -9.52 -2.56 21.78
N GLU A 242 -10.50 -2.20 22.62
CA GLU A 242 -10.35 -2.24 24.08
C GLU A 242 -10.01 -3.63 24.63
N ARG A 243 -10.31 -4.71 23.90
CA ARG A 243 -9.95 -6.08 24.29
C ARG A 243 -8.47 -6.35 24.06
N MET A 244 -7.91 -5.89 22.95
CA MET A 244 -6.46 -5.92 22.68
C MET A 244 -5.70 -5.16 23.76
N MET A 245 -6.12 -3.92 24.07
CA MET A 245 -5.46 -3.11 25.09
C MET A 245 -5.63 -3.61 26.52
N ARG A 246 -6.74 -4.29 26.85
CA ARG A 246 -6.88 -4.99 28.14
C ARG A 246 -5.89 -6.15 28.23
N CYS A 247 -5.89 -7.06 27.26
CA CYS A 247 -4.97 -8.20 27.26
C CYS A 247 -3.49 -7.78 27.34
N LEU A 248 -3.11 -6.70 26.66
CA LEU A 248 -1.76 -6.13 26.76
C LEU A 248 -1.44 -5.61 28.17
N LYS A 249 -2.37 -4.91 28.82
CA LYS A 249 -2.20 -4.41 30.20
C LYS A 249 -2.13 -5.56 31.21
N ASP A 250 -2.99 -6.55 31.07
CA ASP A 250 -3.04 -7.74 31.94
C ASP A 250 -1.73 -8.52 31.85
N MET A 251 -1.21 -8.74 30.64
CA MET A 251 0.11 -9.35 30.43
C MET A 251 1.25 -8.48 30.98
N THR A 252 1.18 -7.15 30.83
CA THR A 252 2.18 -6.23 31.43
C THR A 252 2.22 -6.37 32.95
N HIS A 253 1.06 -6.54 33.60
CA HIS A 253 0.97 -6.76 35.04
C HIS A 253 1.46 -8.15 35.46
N HIS A 254 1.27 -9.17 34.63
CA HIS A 254 1.82 -10.51 34.84
C HIS A 254 3.37 -10.50 34.79
N VAL A 255 3.96 -9.90 33.76
CA VAL A 255 5.42 -9.77 33.60
C VAL A 255 6.06 -9.02 34.77
N ALA A 256 5.40 -7.99 35.32
CA ALA A 256 5.85 -7.24 36.49
C ALA A 256 6.15 -8.10 37.74
N ARG A 257 5.54 -9.29 37.85
CA ARG A 257 5.72 -10.22 38.98
C ARG A 257 6.92 -11.17 38.80
N GLY A 258 7.40 -11.30 37.55
CA GLY A 258 8.43 -12.26 37.15
C GLY A 258 9.77 -11.62 36.78
N ASP A 259 9.76 -10.54 35.99
CA ASP A 259 10.99 -9.90 35.49
C ASP A 259 10.87 -8.38 35.33
N GLU A 260 11.67 -7.64 36.10
CA GLU A 260 11.64 -6.17 36.15
C GLU A 260 12.12 -5.51 34.84
N TYR A 261 13.07 -6.14 34.14
CA TYR A 261 13.60 -5.64 32.87
C TYR A 261 12.56 -5.74 31.75
N SER A 262 11.96 -6.92 31.58
CA SER A 262 10.89 -7.17 30.62
C SER A 262 9.66 -6.31 30.92
N TRP A 263 9.33 -6.08 32.20
CA TRP A 263 8.25 -5.17 32.58
C TRP A 263 8.52 -3.71 32.16
N ARG A 264 9.74 -3.19 32.39
CA ARG A 264 10.13 -1.86 31.89
C ARG A 264 10.03 -1.77 30.37
N ALA A 265 10.45 -2.81 29.65
CA ALA A 265 10.35 -2.86 28.20
C ALA A 265 8.88 -2.87 27.72
N MET A 266 8.00 -3.67 28.35
CA MET A 266 6.55 -3.68 28.08
C MET A 266 5.90 -2.30 28.31
N GLN A 267 6.30 -1.60 29.39
CA GLN A 267 5.83 -0.24 29.67
C GLN A 267 6.30 0.74 28.58
N GLN A 268 7.58 0.72 28.18
CA GLN A 268 8.09 1.58 27.11
C GLN A 268 7.40 1.32 25.77
N MET A 269 7.22 0.04 25.39
CA MET A 269 6.47 -0.38 24.21
C MET A 269 5.02 0.16 24.24
N THR A 270 4.33 -0.01 25.36
CA THR A 270 2.94 0.49 25.55
C THR A 270 2.88 2.01 25.41
N GLN A 271 3.86 2.75 25.94
CA GLN A 271 3.94 4.21 25.79
C GLN A 271 4.22 4.65 24.34
N ARG A 272 5.07 3.92 23.60
CA ARG A 272 5.29 4.16 22.15
C ARG A 272 4.02 3.92 21.36
N LEU A 273 3.30 2.83 21.63
CA LEU A 273 2.02 2.49 21.01
C LEU A 273 0.97 3.59 21.23
N ILE A 274 0.80 4.08 22.46
CA ILE A 274 -0.17 5.14 22.78
C ILE A 274 0.17 6.43 22.01
N LYS A 275 1.45 6.84 21.99
CA LYS A 275 1.90 8.00 21.21
C LYS A 275 1.62 7.84 19.72
N ARG A 276 1.88 6.66 19.16
CA ARG A 276 1.60 6.35 17.75
C ARG A 276 0.11 6.38 17.46
N LEU A 277 -0.72 5.72 18.26
CA LEU A 277 -2.18 5.74 18.14
C LEU A 277 -2.75 7.17 18.17
N SER A 278 -2.21 8.04 19.03
CA SER A 278 -2.56 9.46 19.08
C SER A 278 -2.23 10.18 17.76
N ALA A 279 -1.02 10.00 17.24
CA ALA A 279 -0.61 10.62 15.97
C ALA A 279 -1.44 10.11 14.77
N LEU A 280 -1.76 8.82 14.74
CA LEU A 280 -2.65 8.23 13.73
C LEU A 280 -4.07 8.81 13.80
N GLY A 281 -4.60 9.05 15.01
CA GLY A 281 -5.92 9.69 15.21
C GLY A 281 -5.94 11.15 14.75
N GLN A 282 -4.93 11.94 15.14
CA GLN A 282 -4.79 13.34 14.72
C GLN A 282 -4.72 13.49 13.20
N TYR A 283 -4.03 12.56 12.52
CA TYR A 283 -3.97 12.55 11.06
C TYR A 283 -5.32 12.23 10.40
N GLU A 284 -6.05 11.23 10.90
CA GLU A 284 -7.39 10.90 10.40
C GLU A 284 -8.37 12.07 10.55
N GLU A 285 -8.32 12.78 11.68
CA GLU A 285 -9.08 14.01 11.93
C GLU A 285 -8.69 15.13 10.98
N ALA A 286 -7.39 15.37 10.78
CA ALA A 286 -6.88 16.37 9.84
C ALA A 286 -7.34 16.11 8.40
N VAL A 287 -7.22 14.87 7.92
CA VAL A 287 -7.67 14.46 6.58
C VAL A 287 -9.20 14.59 6.45
N ALA A 288 -9.96 14.25 7.48
CA ALA A 288 -11.41 14.45 7.49
C ALA A 288 -11.80 15.94 7.40
N ALA A 289 -11.13 16.80 8.18
CA ALA A 289 -11.35 18.26 8.15
C ALA A 289 -11.00 18.87 6.78
N LEU A 290 -9.88 18.47 6.18
CA LEU A 290 -9.47 18.94 4.84
C LEU A 290 -10.46 18.52 3.75
N ASN A 291 -10.98 17.28 3.82
CA ASN A 291 -12.02 16.81 2.91
C ASN A 291 -13.32 17.61 3.09
N ALA A 292 -13.71 17.94 4.33
CA ALA A 292 -14.88 18.78 4.60
C ALA A 292 -14.71 20.19 4.01
N VAL A 293 -13.57 20.85 4.25
CA VAL A 293 -13.26 22.18 3.67
C VAL A 293 -13.31 22.18 2.14
N ALA A 294 -12.84 21.09 1.50
CA ALA A 294 -12.90 20.92 0.06
C ALA A 294 -14.34 20.73 -0.48
N MET A 295 -15.27 20.24 0.35
CA MET A 295 -16.70 20.07 0.01
C MET A 295 -17.55 21.32 0.34
N GLU A 296 -17.18 22.11 1.35
CA GLU A 296 -17.92 23.32 1.75
C GLU A 296 -17.65 24.53 0.84
N ARG A 297 -16.42 24.72 0.35
CA ARG A 297 -16.10 25.80 -0.60
C ARG A 297 -16.98 25.82 -1.87
N PRO A 298 -17.28 24.68 -2.54
CA PRO A 298 -18.27 24.62 -3.61
C PRO A 298 -19.62 25.26 -3.24
N ALA A 299 -20.10 25.10 -2.01
CA ALA A 299 -21.37 25.66 -1.56
C ALA A 299 -21.26 27.16 -1.26
N SER A 300 -20.20 27.60 -0.58
CA SER A 300 -20.04 29.03 -0.23
C SER A 300 -19.86 29.93 -1.45
N LEU A 301 -19.24 29.43 -2.53
CA LEU A 301 -19.11 30.16 -3.80
C LEU A 301 -20.44 30.41 -4.51
N LYS A 302 -21.49 29.59 -4.27
CA LYS A 302 -22.84 29.83 -4.83
C LYS A 302 -23.51 31.09 -4.27
N SER A 303 -23.08 31.56 -3.09
CA SER A 303 -23.60 32.78 -2.45
C SER A 303 -23.00 34.08 -2.99
N LYS A 304 -21.92 34.03 -3.78
CA LYS A 304 -21.27 35.21 -4.36
C LYS A 304 -21.14 35.08 -5.87
N GLN A 305 -22.20 35.51 -6.57
CA GLN A 305 -22.09 35.95 -7.97
C GLN A 305 -21.17 37.16 -8.07
N GLY A 306 -19.86 36.90 -8.11
CA GLY A 306 -18.83 37.90 -8.27
C GLY A 306 -17.73 37.30 -9.15
N SER A 307 -17.37 38.02 -10.21
CA SER A 307 -16.35 37.66 -11.20
C SER A 307 -14.91 37.74 -10.65
N ALA A 308 -14.69 37.25 -9.43
CA ALA A 308 -13.37 37.01 -8.89
C ALA A 308 -12.74 35.86 -9.69
N GLN A 309 -11.73 36.20 -10.47
CA GLN A 309 -11.00 35.26 -11.30
C GLN A 309 -10.40 34.16 -10.42
N ARG A 310 -10.96 32.95 -10.47
CA ARG A 310 -10.43 31.81 -9.71
C ARG A 310 -9.02 31.52 -10.23
N ASN A 311 -8.06 31.55 -9.33
CA ASN A 311 -6.68 31.16 -9.61
C ASN A 311 -6.67 29.72 -10.14
N ASP A 312 -6.24 29.56 -11.38
CA ASP A 312 -6.00 28.27 -12.02
C ASP A 312 -4.64 27.70 -11.60
N VAL A 313 -4.40 26.42 -11.88
CA VAL A 313 -3.15 25.74 -11.51
C VAL A 313 -1.89 26.49 -11.97
N LEU A 314 -1.88 27.07 -13.17
CA LEU A 314 -0.72 27.80 -13.73
C LEU A 314 -0.43 29.11 -13.00
N SER A 315 -1.44 29.74 -12.39
CA SER A 315 -1.26 30.91 -11.53
C SER A 315 -0.66 30.58 -10.14
N VAL A 316 -0.69 29.31 -9.75
CA VAL A 316 -0.17 28.82 -8.47
C VAL A 316 1.21 28.17 -8.66
N CYS A 317 1.36 27.36 -9.71
CA CYS A 317 2.59 26.68 -10.09
C CYS A 317 2.65 26.54 -11.61
N ASP A 318 3.63 27.15 -12.25
CA ASP A 318 3.92 27.06 -13.68
C ASP A 318 5.05 26.06 -14.02
N ASP A 319 5.72 25.51 -13.01
CA ASP A 319 6.71 24.43 -13.13
C ASP A 319 6.07 23.03 -12.95
N PRO A 320 6.05 22.17 -13.99
CA PRO A 320 5.52 20.81 -13.91
C PRO A 320 6.24 19.91 -12.88
N PHE A 321 7.56 20.08 -12.73
CA PHE A 321 8.39 19.27 -11.85
C PHE A 321 8.07 19.59 -10.39
N VAL A 322 7.97 20.88 -10.03
CA VAL A 322 7.56 21.31 -8.68
C VAL A 322 6.16 20.78 -8.35
N LEU A 323 5.20 20.83 -9.27
CA LEU A 323 3.86 20.29 -9.00
C LEU A 323 3.88 18.77 -8.79
N ALA A 324 4.65 18.02 -9.58
CA ALA A 324 4.82 16.57 -9.42
C ALA A 324 5.48 16.21 -8.07
N GLN A 325 6.43 17.02 -7.58
CA GLN A 325 6.98 16.88 -6.23
C GLN A 325 5.91 17.09 -5.14
N GLN A 326 5.07 18.14 -5.26
CA GLN A 326 4.01 18.40 -4.27
C GLN A 326 2.90 17.33 -4.29
N LEU A 327 2.56 16.77 -5.46
CA LEU A 327 1.71 15.59 -5.56
C LEU A 327 2.36 14.39 -4.83
N THR A 328 3.65 14.16 -5.05
CA THR A 328 4.41 13.08 -4.41
C THR A 328 4.48 13.22 -2.89
N HIS A 329 4.55 14.44 -2.35
CA HIS A 329 4.38 14.69 -0.91
C HIS A 329 3.02 14.20 -0.40
N ILE A 330 1.93 14.56 -1.07
CA ILE A 330 0.57 14.17 -0.64
C ILE A 330 0.39 12.66 -0.70
N GLU A 331 0.91 12.00 -1.75
CA GLU A 331 0.85 10.55 -1.91
C GLU A 331 1.64 9.84 -0.80
N LEU A 332 2.92 10.18 -0.59
CA LEU A 332 3.76 9.55 0.45
C LEU A 332 3.23 9.80 1.87
N ASP A 333 2.79 11.02 2.16
CA ASP A 333 2.16 11.32 3.45
C ASP A 333 0.96 10.39 3.67
N ARG A 334 0.03 10.27 2.70
CA ARG A 334 -1.15 9.39 2.84
C ARG A 334 -0.81 7.90 2.90
N LEU A 335 0.14 7.43 2.09
CA LEU A 335 0.61 6.03 2.09
C LEU A 335 1.14 5.60 3.46
N SER A 336 1.83 6.50 4.17
CA SER A 336 2.46 6.21 5.46
C SER A 336 1.47 5.83 6.58
N PHE A 337 0.19 6.24 6.46
CA PHE A 337 -0.87 5.93 7.41
C PHE A 337 -1.67 4.66 7.07
N ILE A 338 -1.58 4.12 5.84
CA ILE A 338 -2.30 2.90 5.47
C ILE A 338 -1.71 1.69 6.21
N GLY A 339 -2.51 1.05 7.07
CA GLY A 339 -2.11 -0.15 7.80
C GLY A 339 -2.00 -1.38 6.89
N PRO A 340 -1.00 -2.28 7.07
CA PRO A 340 -0.91 -3.52 6.28
C PRO A 340 -2.17 -4.40 6.43
N GLU A 341 -2.83 -4.33 7.57
CA GLU A 341 -4.10 -5.00 7.84
C GLU A 341 -5.28 -4.46 7.02
N GLU A 342 -5.25 -3.21 6.54
CA GLU A 342 -6.35 -2.64 5.73
C GLU A 342 -6.51 -3.39 4.40
N PHE A 343 -5.42 -3.86 3.80
CA PHE A 343 -5.44 -4.67 2.57
C PHE A 343 -6.20 -5.99 2.77
N ILE A 344 -5.97 -6.66 3.90
CA ILE A 344 -6.64 -7.92 4.24
C ILE A 344 -8.09 -7.65 4.69
N GLN A 345 -8.32 -6.62 5.50
CA GLN A 345 -9.65 -6.24 6.00
C GLN A 345 -10.61 -5.82 4.88
N THR A 346 -10.11 -5.31 3.75
CA THR A 346 -10.94 -4.99 2.57
C THR A 346 -11.67 -6.22 2.01
N PHE A 347 -11.15 -7.43 2.27
CA PHE A 347 -11.69 -8.70 1.76
C PHE A 347 -12.06 -9.70 2.87
N ALA A 348 -11.68 -9.43 4.12
CA ALA A 348 -11.97 -10.29 5.25
C ALA A 348 -13.49 -10.41 5.51
N MET A 349 -14.00 -11.64 5.41
CA MET A 349 -15.33 -12.09 5.83
C MET A 349 -16.51 -11.16 5.52
N LYS A 350 -16.95 -11.21 4.26
CA LYS A 350 -18.39 -11.27 3.98
C LYS A 350 -18.91 -12.64 4.44
N ASP A 351 -19.45 -12.74 5.66
CA ASP A 351 -20.24 -13.91 6.02
C ASP A 351 -21.64 -13.80 5.38
N PRO A 352 -22.11 -14.78 4.57
CA PRO A 352 -23.45 -14.76 3.99
C PRO A 352 -24.59 -15.12 4.97
N LEU A 353 -24.29 -15.66 6.15
CA LEU A 353 -25.27 -16.30 7.04
C LEU A 353 -25.61 -15.50 8.31
N GLU A 354 -24.78 -14.52 8.69
CA GLU A 354 -24.99 -13.74 9.91
C GLU A 354 -25.97 -12.57 9.73
N ASN A 355 -27.26 -12.86 9.94
CA ASN A 355 -28.34 -11.86 10.06
C ASN A 355 -28.28 -11.06 11.39
N HIS A 356 -27.20 -11.18 12.18
CA HIS A 356 -26.98 -10.33 13.35
C HIS A 356 -26.58 -8.91 12.95
N LYS A 357 -27.48 -7.97 13.24
CA LYS A 357 -27.27 -6.53 13.19
C LYS A 357 -25.99 -6.10 13.94
N GLY A 358 -24.88 -5.92 13.22
CA GLY A 358 -23.72 -5.17 13.70
C GLY A 358 -22.36 -5.89 13.71
N PHE A 359 -22.25 -7.15 13.29
CA PHE A 359 -21.01 -7.95 13.45
C PHE A 359 -19.75 -7.34 12.81
N PHE A 360 -19.91 -6.65 11.67
CA PHE A 360 -18.96 -5.63 11.23
C PHE A 360 -19.72 -4.34 10.91
N ARG A 361 -19.96 -3.48 11.93
CA ARG A 361 -20.02 -2.02 11.67
C ARG A 361 -18.77 -1.70 10.86
N LYS A 362 -18.92 -1.18 9.62
CA LYS A 362 -17.84 -0.73 8.72
C LYS A 362 -16.58 -0.39 9.53
N ARG A 363 -15.64 -1.34 9.68
CA ARG A 363 -14.30 -1.00 10.16
C ARG A 363 -13.74 -0.23 8.99
N LYS A 364 -13.81 1.10 9.09
CA LYS A 364 -13.40 2.02 8.05
C LYS A 364 -11.97 1.62 7.71
N THR A 365 -11.72 1.17 6.49
CA THR A 365 -10.38 1.21 5.91
C THR A 365 -10.11 2.68 5.57
N SER A 366 -10.11 3.53 6.59
CA SER A 366 -10.29 4.99 6.44
C SER A 366 -9.14 5.60 5.67
N ASN A 367 -7.94 5.04 5.79
CA ASN A 367 -6.77 5.51 5.05
C ASN A 367 -6.83 5.00 3.61
N LEU A 368 -7.23 3.73 3.40
CA LEU A 368 -7.44 3.17 2.06
C LEU A 368 -8.54 3.93 1.29
N GLU A 369 -9.69 4.16 1.92
CA GLU A 369 -10.81 4.96 1.39
C GLU A 369 -10.37 6.40 1.13
N ALA A 370 -9.64 7.04 2.06
CA ALA A 370 -9.11 8.40 1.87
C ALA A 370 -8.09 8.49 0.72
N TYR A 371 -7.29 7.44 0.50
CA TYR A 371 -6.32 7.38 -0.59
C TYR A 371 -6.99 7.19 -1.96
N VAL A 372 -8.02 6.32 -2.04
CA VAL A 372 -8.87 6.19 -3.24
C VAL A 372 -9.64 7.49 -3.51
N ASN A 373 -10.15 8.16 -2.47
CA ASN A 373 -10.80 9.46 -2.59
C ASN A 373 -9.83 10.55 -3.07
N TRP A 374 -8.56 10.50 -2.65
CA TRP A 374 -7.52 11.39 -3.16
C TRP A 374 -7.23 11.15 -4.66
N PHE A 375 -7.06 9.90 -5.10
CA PHE A 375 -6.91 9.56 -6.52
C PHE A 375 -8.09 10.12 -7.37
N ASN A 376 -9.31 9.89 -6.91
CA ASN A 376 -10.51 10.39 -7.57
C ASN A 376 -10.50 11.94 -7.60
N ARG A 377 -10.27 12.57 -6.45
CA ARG A 377 -10.22 14.04 -6.33
C ARG A 377 -9.18 14.67 -7.27
N LEU A 378 -7.98 14.09 -7.37
CA LEU A 378 -6.93 14.56 -8.29
C LEU A 378 -7.39 14.45 -9.75
N SER A 379 -8.02 13.33 -10.12
CA SER A 379 -8.59 13.13 -11.46
C SER A 379 -9.66 14.18 -11.79
N TYR A 380 -10.58 14.44 -10.86
CA TYR A 380 -11.61 15.47 -11.01
C TYR A 380 -11.04 16.90 -10.96
N LEU A 381 -9.94 17.14 -10.25
CA LEU A 381 -9.24 18.43 -10.24
C LEU A 381 -8.64 18.73 -11.60
N VAL A 382 -7.91 17.78 -12.21
CA VAL A 382 -7.35 17.92 -13.56
C VAL A 382 -8.46 18.24 -14.57
N ALA A 383 -9.57 17.49 -14.54
CA ALA A 383 -10.71 17.76 -15.41
C ALA A 383 -11.35 19.14 -15.16
N THR A 384 -11.45 19.56 -13.89
CA THR A 384 -11.98 20.88 -13.50
C THR A 384 -11.11 22.01 -14.05
N GLU A 385 -9.80 21.94 -13.84
CA GLU A 385 -8.84 22.96 -14.29
C GLU A 385 -8.77 23.06 -15.82
N ILE A 386 -9.03 21.97 -16.55
CA ILE A 386 -9.12 21.99 -18.02
C ILE A 386 -10.48 22.54 -18.52
N CYS A 387 -11.60 22.21 -17.88
CA CYS A 387 -12.94 22.62 -18.32
C CYS A 387 -13.33 24.05 -17.89
N MET A 388 -12.74 24.58 -16.81
CA MET A 388 -13.06 25.92 -16.27
C MET A 388 -12.70 27.11 -17.18
N PRO A 389 -11.55 27.14 -17.89
CA PRO A 389 -11.16 28.33 -18.66
C PRO A 389 -11.94 28.51 -19.96
N VAL A 390 -12.63 29.65 -20.07
CA VAL A 390 -13.39 30.04 -21.27
C VAL A 390 -12.50 30.10 -22.54
N LYS A 391 -11.23 30.52 -22.40
CA LYS A 391 -10.32 30.74 -23.54
C LYS A 391 -9.65 29.43 -23.97
N LYS A 392 -10.00 28.93 -25.16
CA LYS A 392 -9.43 27.72 -25.80
C LYS A 392 -7.89 27.61 -25.78
N LYS A 393 -7.16 28.71 -26.05
CA LYS A 393 -5.67 28.72 -26.00
C LYS A 393 -5.14 28.49 -24.57
N HIS A 394 -5.89 28.92 -23.55
CA HIS A 394 -5.50 28.73 -22.15
C HIS A 394 -5.76 27.29 -21.69
N ARG A 395 -6.91 26.70 -22.06
CA ARG A 395 -7.17 25.27 -21.84
C ARG A 395 -6.09 24.37 -22.43
N ALA A 396 -5.65 24.63 -23.66
CA ALA A 396 -4.57 23.87 -24.30
C ALA A 396 -3.28 23.90 -23.46
N ARG A 397 -2.87 25.07 -22.95
CA ARG A 397 -1.69 25.17 -22.06
C ARG A 397 -1.84 24.40 -20.76
N ILE A 398 -3.04 24.34 -20.19
CA ILE A 398 -3.30 23.55 -18.96
C ILE A 398 -3.21 22.05 -19.25
N ILE A 399 -3.68 21.59 -20.42
CA ILE A 399 -3.50 20.20 -20.87
C ILE A 399 -2.01 19.90 -21.06
N GLU A 400 -1.28 20.72 -21.82
CA GLU A 400 0.17 20.57 -22.04
C GLU A 400 0.94 20.51 -20.70
N PHE A 401 0.62 21.41 -19.78
CA PHE A 401 1.18 21.42 -18.43
C PHE A 401 0.88 20.12 -17.66
N PHE A 402 -0.35 19.62 -17.66
CA PHE A 402 -0.65 18.35 -16.98
C PHE A 402 -0.02 17.12 -17.65
N ILE A 403 0.21 17.15 -18.97
CA ILE A 403 1.01 16.12 -19.67
C ILE A 403 2.45 16.13 -19.16
N ASP A 404 3.06 17.31 -18.98
CA ASP A 404 4.41 17.43 -18.43
C ASP A 404 4.46 17.02 -16.94
N VAL A 405 3.46 17.39 -16.12
CA VAL A 405 3.35 16.95 -14.72
C VAL A 405 3.21 15.42 -14.63
N ALA A 406 2.46 14.80 -15.54
CA ALA A 406 2.33 13.35 -15.63
C ALA A 406 3.66 12.68 -16.01
N GLN A 407 4.42 13.25 -16.95
CA GLN A 407 5.76 12.79 -17.29
C GLN A 407 6.71 12.86 -16.07
N GLU A 408 6.68 13.94 -15.30
CA GLU A 408 7.50 14.04 -14.08
C GLU A 408 7.03 13.09 -12.98
N CYS A 409 5.72 12.83 -12.86
CA CYS A 409 5.22 11.76 -11.99
C CYS A 409 5.77 10.38 -12.42
N PHE A 410 5.82 10.07 -13.73
CA PHE A 410 6.45 8.83 -14.23
C PHE A 410 7.95 8.77 -13.88
N ASN A 411 8.68 9.87 -14.08
CA ASN A 411 10.12 9.98 -13.81
C ASN A 411 10.43 9.74 -12.31
N ILE A 412 9.64 10.34 -11.42
CA ILE A 412 9.74 10.19 -9.96
C ILE A 412 9.38 8.77 -9.49
N GLY A 413 8.63 7.99 -10.27
CA GLY A 413 8.04 6.71 -9.83
C GLY A 413 6.68 6.87 -9.14
N ASN A 414 6.02 8.01 -9.33
CA ASN A 414 4.67 8.30 -8.86
C ASN A 414 3.60 7.87 -9.88
N PHE A 415 3.39 6.55 -9.99
CA PHE A 415 2.44 5.97 -10.93
C PHE A 415 0.98 6.21 -10.54
N ASN A 416 0.68 6.46 -9.27
CA ASN A 416 -0.68 6.74 -8.81
C ASN A 416 -1.17 8.13 -9.28
N SER A 417 -0.38 9.18 -9.05
CA SER A 417 -0.71 10.53 -9.54
C SER A 417 -0.67 10.62 -11.06
N LEU A 418 0.29 9.96 -11.73
CA LEU A 418 0.32 9.78 -13.18
C LEU A 418 -1.03 9.24 -13.70
N MET A 419 -1.49 8.12 -13.13
CA MET A 419 -2.74 7.49 -13.57
C MET A 419 -3.96 8.36 -13.27
N ALA A 420 -3.96 9.11 -12.16
CA ALA A 420 -5.03 10.06 -11.85
C ALA A 420 -5.09 11.22 -12.85
N ILE A 421 -3.93 11.73 -13.28
CA ILE A 421 -3.83 12.81 -14.28
C ILE A 421 -4.31 12.33 -15.66
N ILE A 422 -3.88 11.13 -16.10
CA ILE A 422 -4.41 10.48 -17.31
C ILE A 422 -5.92 10.27 -17.21
N THR A 423 -6.40 9.78 -16.07
CA THR A 423 -7.84 9.56 -15.78
C THR A 423 -8.63 10.86 -15.91
N GLY A 424 -8.10 11.98 -15.38
CA GLY A 424 -8.72 13.31 -15.51
C GLY A 424 -8.83 13.80 -16.95
N MET A 425 -7.76 13.67 -17.75
CA MET A 425 -7.78 14.07 -19.16
C MET A 425 -8.68 13.20 -20.05
N ASN A 426 -8.84 11.92 -19.69
CA ASN A 426 -9.71 10.96 -20.39
C ASN A 426 -11.17 10.97 -19.95
N MET A 427 -11.56 11.81 -18.98
CA MET A 427 -12.97 12.01 -18.66
C MET A 427 -13.71 12.56 -19.89
N SER A 428 -14.93 12.05 -20.13
CA SER A 428 -15.73 12.44 -21.32
C SER A 428 -15.89 13.95 -21.51
N PRO A 429 -16.10 14.78 -20.46
CA PRO A 429 -16.09 16.25 -20.56
C PRO A 429 -14.82 16.85 -21.15
N VAL A 430 -13.65 16.24 -20.92
CA VAL A 430 -12.36 16.73 -21.43
C VAL A 430 -12.06 16.13 -22.81
N ALA A 431 -12.24 14.82 -22.98
CA ALA A 431 -11.96 14.11 -24.23
C ALA A 431 -12.80 14.60 -25.43
N ARG A 432 -13.96 15.24 -25.18
CA ARG A 432 -14.81 15.84 -26.23
C ARG A 432 -14.37 17.24 -26.70
N LEU A 433 -13.40 17.89 -26.05
CA LEU A 433 -12.96 19.26 -26.39
C LEU A 433 -12.06 19.28 -27.64
N LYS A 434 -12.52 18.74 -28.77
CA LYS A 434 -11.70 18.48 -29.97
C LYS A 434 -11.02 19.73 -30.50
N LYS A 435 -11.65 20.91 -30.40
CA LYS A 435 -11.04 22.16 -30.88
C LYS A 435 -9.91 22.63 -29.96
N THR A 436 -9.90 22.22 -28.69
CA THR A 436 -8.80 22.43 -27.73
C THR A 436 -7.69 21.41 -27.98
N TRP A 437 -8.00 20.12 -28.10
CA TRP A 437 -7.03 19.05 -28.37
C TRP A 437 -6.25 19.28 -29.67
N ASN A 438 -6.88 19.80 -30.73
CA ASN A 438 -6.20 20.20 -31.97
C ASN A 438 -5.19 21.38 -31.81
N LYS A 439 -4.90 21.83 -30.59
CA LYS A 439 -3.86 22.82 -30.25
C LYS A 439 -2.78 22.29 -29.29
N VAL A 440 -2.88 21.04 -28.87
CA VAL A 440 -1.98 20.36 -27.93
C VAL A 440 -1.11 19.41 -28.74
N ASN A 441 0.19 19.31 -28.44
CA ASN A 441 0.98 18.18 -28.90
C ASN A 441 0.63 16.95 -28.01
N THR A 442 0.07 15.90 -28.62
CA THR A 442 -0.36 14.68 -27.92
C THR A 442 0.70 13.58 -27.86
N ASP A 443 1.85 13.71 -28.53
CA ASP A 443 2.90 12.68 -28.62
C ASP A 443 3.31 12.16 -27.23
N LYS A 444 3.57 13.08 -26.29
CA LYS A 444 3.91 12.73 -24.89
C LYS A 444 2.74 12.06 -24.17
N PHE A 445 1.51 12.50 -24.41
CA PHE A 445 0.32 11.96 -23.75
C PHE A 445 0.07 10.53 -24.22
N GLU A 446 0.12 10.26 -25.53
CA GLU A 446 -0.04 8.94 -26.12
C GLU A 446 1.02 7.95 -25.62
N ILE A 447 2.27 8.41 -25.43
CA ILE A 447 3.34 7.61 -24.80
C ILE A 447 2.97 7.25 -23.34
N LEU A 448 2.50 8.22 -22.54
CA LEU A 448 2.12 8.01 -21.14
C LEU A 448 0.89 7.11 -21.00
N GLU A 449 -0.10 7.25 -21.89
CA GLU A 449 -1.23 6.33 -21.99
C GLU A 449 -0.77 4.91 -22.31
N HIS A 450 0.12 4.73 -23.29
CA HIS A 450 0.69 3.43 -23.62
C HIS A 450 1.49 2.80 -22.46
N GLN A 451 2.17 3.60 -21.63
CA GLN A 451 2.82 3.08 -20.41
C GLN A 451 1.81 2.58 -19.37
N MET A 452 0.63 3.20 -19.29
CA MET A 452 -0.42 2.88 -18.32
C MET A 452 -1.56 2.03 -18.90
N ASP A 453 -1.40 1.51 -20.11
CA ASP A 453 -2.43 0.77 -20.84
C ASP A 453 -2.88 -0.51 -20.10
N PRO A 454 -4.19 -0.79 -19.99
CA PRO A 454 -4.72 -1.94 -19.24
C PRO A 454 -4.55 -3.30 -19.96
N SER A 455 -4.18 -3.33 -21.24
CA SER A 455 -4.03 -4.56 -22.02
C SER A 455 -2.93 -5.45 -21.45
N SER A 456 -3.03 -6.75 -21.73
CA SER A 456 -2.08 -7.75 -21.22
C SER A 456 -1.89 -7.68 -19.68
N ASN A 457 -2.95 -7.30 -18.95
CA ASN A 457 -2.94 -7.04 -17.51
C ASN A 457 -1.89 -5.99 -17.09
N PHE A 458 -1.89 -4.83 -17.76
CA PHE A 458 -0.98 -3.72 -17.50
C PHE A 458 0.51 -4.08 -17.67
N SER A 459 0.88 -4.80 -18.74
CA SER A 459 2.24 -5.31 -18.94
C SER A 459 3.32 -4.23 -18.97
N ASN A 460 3.00 -3.06 -19.56
CA ASN A 460 3.91 -1.93 -19.68
C ASN A 460 4.15 -1.29 -18.30
N TYR A 461 3.09 -0.88 -17.62
CA TYR A 461 3.13 -0.38 -16.24
C TYR A 461 3.87 -1.33 -15.30
N ARG A 462 3.58 -2.65 -15.34
CA ARG A 462 4.28 -3.63 -14.49
C ARG A 462 5.77 -3.68 -14.76
N THR A 463 6.19 -3.40 -16.00
CA THR A 463 7.61 -3.31 -16.38
C THR A 463 8.25 -2.02 -15.87
N ALA A 464 7.55 -0.89 -15.98
CA ALA A 464 7.97 0.38 -15.39
C ALA A 464 8.07 0.32 -13.84
N LEU A 465 7.10 -0.34 -13.19
CA LEU A 465 7.09 -0.56 -11.74
C LEU A 465 8.29 -1.41 -11.30
N ARG A 466 8.57 -2.56 -11.96
CA ARG A 466 9.76 -3.37 -11.66
C ARG A 466 11.06 -2.55 -11.81
N GLY A 467 11.13 -1.70 -12.83
CA GLY A 467 12.24 -0.77 -13.00
C GLY A 467 12.36 0.22 -11.83
N ALA A 468 11.23 0.75 -11.33
CA ALA A 468 11.23 1.64 -10.16
C ALA A 468 11.62 0.91 -8.86
N THR A 469 11.12 -0.30 -8.60
CA THR A 469 11.53 -1.14 -7.46
C THR A 469 13.05 -1.37 -7.50
N GLN A 470 13.60 -1.76 -8.65
CA GLN A 470 15.04 -1.99 -8.81
C GLN A 470 15.86 -0.71 -8.56
N ARG A 471 15.41 0.46 -9.07
CA ARG A 471 16.06 1.75 -8.77
C ARG A 471 16.08 2.06 -7.27
N SER A 472 15.00 1.75 -6.57
CA SER A 472 14.87 1.94 -5.12
C SER A 472 15.79 1.02 -4.31
N GLU A 473 15.96 -0.23 -4.75
CA GLU A 473 16.88 -1.20 -4.13
C GLU A 473 18.35 -0.77 -4.27
N THR A 474 18.74 -0.21 -5.42
CA THR A 474 20.10 0.27 -5.70
C THR A 474 20.25 1.79 -5.56
N ALA A 475 19.39 2.44 -4.77
CA ALA A 475 19.32 3.90 -4.67
C ALA A 475 20.53 4.50 -3.95
N HIS A 476 21.15 5.52 -4.56
CA HIS A 476 22.25 6.30 -3.97
C HIS A 476 21.74 7.61 -3.34
N SER A 477 20.52 8.01 -3.66
CA SER A 477 19.80 9.17 -3.14
C SER A 477 18.49 8.77 -2.45
N SER A 478 17.88 9.70 -1.72
CA SER A 478 16.51 9.53 -1.19
C SER A 478 15.43 9.62 -2.28
N GLN A 479 15.68 10.33 -3.37
CA GLN A 479 14.75 10.46 -4.50
C GLN A 479 14.57 9.16 -5.28
N GLU A 480 15.65 8.41 -5.52
CA GLU A 480 15.60 7.13 -6.23
C GLU A 480 14.80 6.04 -5.49
N LYS A 481 14.55 6.23 -4.19
CA LYS A 481 13.74 5.31 -3.36
C LYS A 481 12.24 5.45 -3.55
N ILE A 482 11.77 6.48 -4.24
CA ILE A 482 10.34 6.74 -4.39
C ILE A 482 9.73 5.72 -5.36
N VAL A 483 8.80 4.92 -4.84
CA VAL A 483 7.95 4.02 -5.62
C VAL A 483 6.54 4.16 -5.09
N ILE A 484 5.62 4.64 -5.93
CA ILE A 484 4.21 4.82 -5.58
C ILE A 484 3.40 4.10 -6.66
N PRO A 485 2.96 2.85 -6.41
CA PRO A 485 2.31 2.02 -7.42
C PRO A 485 0.93 2.58 -7.80
N PHE A 486 0.43 2.22 -8.99
CA PHE A 486 -0.97 2.42 -9.31
C PHE A 486 -1.84 1.57 -8.38
N PHE A 487 -2.39 2.22 -7.36
CA PHE A 487 -2.81 1.56 -6.14
C PHE A 487 -4.09 0.74 -6.30
N SER A 488 -4.98 1.15 -7.21
CA SER A 488 -6.17 0.36 -7.57
C SER A 488 -5.80 -1.00 -8.17
N LEU A 489 -4.69 -1.10 -8.92
CA LEU A 489 -4.21 -2.37 -9.46
C LEU A 489 -3.54 -3.23 -8.38
N LEU A 490 -2.79 -2.62 -7.44
CA LEU A 490 -2.23 -3.34 -6.29
C LEU A 490 -3.33 -3.98 -5.43
N ILE A 491 -4.39 -3.23 -5.09
CA ILE A 491 -5.56 -3.75 -4.37
C ILE A 491 -6.23 -4.88 -5.16
N LYS A 492 -6.37 -4.72 -6.48
CA LYS A 492 -6.97 -5.72 -7.38
C LYS A 492 -6.15 -7.01 -7.42
N ASP A 493 -4.82 -6.93 -7.46
CA ASP A 493 -3.93 -8.09 -7.48
C ASP A 493 -4.00 -8.85 -6.14
N ILE A 494 -3.96 -8.15 -5.00
CA ILE A 494 -4.12 -8.74 -3.66
C ILE A 494 -5.50 -9.40 -3.51
N TYR A 495 -6.56 -8.79 -4.07
CA TYR A 495 -7.89 -9.39 -4.11
C TYR A 495 -7.91 -10.71 -4.88
N PHE A 496 -7.42 -10.73 -6.12
CA PHE A 496 -7.43 -11.95 -6.94
C PHE A 496 -6.52 -13.05 -6.39
N LEU A 497 -5.43 -12.69 -5.72
CA LEU A 497 -4.60 -13.62 -4.96
C LEU A 497 -5.36 -14.23 -3.77
N ASN A 498 -6.17 -13.44 -3.05
CA ASN A 498 -7.03 -13.99 -2.00
C ASN A 498 -8.13 -14.90 -2.56
N GLU A 499 -8.84 -14.49 -3.60
CA GLU A 499 -9.96 -15.26 -4.15
C GLU A 499 -9.51 -16.50 -4.95
N GLY A 500 -8.31 -16.47 -5.53
CA GLY A 500 -7.78 -17.55 -6.36
C GLY A 500 -7.38 -18.81 -5.60
N CYS A 501 -7.19 -18.72 -4.28
CA CYS A 501 -6.73 -19.82 -3.44
C CYS A 501 -7.63 -20.02 -2.21
N ALA A 502 -7.99 -21.26 -1.90
CA ALA A 502 -8.76 -21.59 -0.70
C ALA A 502 -7.94 -21.32 0.57
N SER A 503 -8.53 -20.59 1.54
CA SER A 503 -7.87 -20.33 2.85
C SER A 503 -7.80 -21.56 3.76
N ARG A 504 -8.65 -22.57 3.51
CA ARG A 504 -8.61 -23.88 4.17
C ARG A 504 -8.53 -24.99 3.13
N LEU A 505 -7.72 -26.00 3.42
CA LEU A 505 -7.54 -27.21 2.62
C LEU A 505 -8.58 -28.27 3.00
N PRO A 506 -8.79 -29.35 2.19
CA PRO A 506 -9.79 -30.38 2.46
C PRO A 506 -9.62 -31.13 3.79
N ASN A 507 -8.41 -31.18 4.35
CA ASN A 507 -8.11 -31.72 5.67
C ASN A 507 -8.37 -30.73 6.83
N GLY A 508 -8.96 -29.57 6.56
CA GLY A 508 -9.23 -28.51 7.54
C GLY A 508 -8.04 -27.60 7.87
N HIS A 509 -6.83 -27.91 7.39
CA HIS A 509 -5.64 -27.09 7.59
C HIS A 509 -5.80 -25.72 6.94
N ILE A 510 -5.17 -24.72 7.53
CA ILE A 510 -5.02 -23.39 6.94
C ILE A 510 -3.94 -23.47 5.87
N ASN A 511 -4.25 -22.98 4.67
CA ASN A 511 -3.31 -22.90 3.55
C ASN A 511 -2.32 -21.77 3.82
N PHE A 512 -1.14 -22.09 4.33
CA PHE A 512 -0.10 -21.12 4.73
C PHE A 512 0.70 -20.61 3.52
N GLU A 513 0.85 -21.41 2.47
CA GLU A 513 1.42 -20.99 1.17
C GLU A 513 0.67 -19.79 0.57
N LYS A 514 -0.68 -19.82 0.62
CA LYS A 514 -1.50 -18.65 0.26
C LYS A 514 -1.17 -17.43 1.12
N LEU A 515 -0.98 -17.61 2.43
CA LEU A 515 -0.71 -16.51 3.35
C LEU A 515 0.66 -15.90 3.08
N TRP A 516 1.66 -16.72 2.72
CA TRP A 516 2.98 -16.27 2.30
C TRP A 516 2.93 -15.33 1.11
N GLU A 517 2.23 -15.69 0.03
CA GLU A 517 2.18 -14.83 -1.15
C GLU A 517 1.39 -13.54 -0.86
N LEU A 518 0.32 -13.58 -0.05
CA LEU A 518 -0.37 -12.36 0.43
C LEU A 518 0.58 -11.46 1.24
N ALA A 519 1.33 -12.05 2.17
CA ALA A 519 2.28 -11.31 3.00
C ALA A 519 3.43 -10.71 2.19
N LYS A 520 3.91 -11.39 1.15
CA LYS A 520 4.93 -10.90 0.22
C LYS A 520 4.49 -9.63 -0.52
N GLN A 521 3.27 -9.63 -1.09
CA GLN A 521 2.72 -8.44 -1.76
C GLN A 521 2.57 -7.25 -0.79
N VAL A 522 2.11 -7.49 0.44
CA VAL A 522 1.99 -6.43 1.45
C VAL A 522 3.36 -5.98 1.98
N SER A 523 4.36 -6.86 2.05
CA SER A 523 5.73 -6.52 2.48
C SER A 523 6.43 -5.57 1.52
N GLU A 524 6.24 -5.73 0.21
CA GLU A 524 6.79 -4.82 -0.81
C GLU A 524 6.21 -3.39 -0.63
N PHE A 525 4.89 -3.29 -0.44
CA PHE A 525 4.22 -2.04 -0.07
C PHE A 525 4.75 -1.42 1.24
N LEU A 526 5.04 -2.26 2.24
CA LEU A 526 5.56 -1.79 3.53
C LEU A 526 6.94 -1.12 3.42
N VAL A 527 7.75 -1.47 2.42
CA VAL A 527 9.02 -0.77 2.12
C VAL A 527 8.72 0.60 1.53
N TRP A 528 7.87 0.66 0.50
CA TRP A 528 7.54 1.90 -0.22
C TRP A 528 6.93 2.99 0.68
N ARG A 529 6.02 2.62 1.59
CA ARG A 529 5.37 3.61 2.48
C ARG A 529 6.30 4.24 3.52
N GLN A 530 7.52 3.71 3.71
CA GLN A 530 8.50 4.25 4.67
C GLN A 530 9.38 5.35 4.08
N VAL A 531 9.26 5.63 2.78
CA VAL A 531 10.04 6.65 2.09
C VAL A 531 9.57 8.04 2.52
N ILE A 532 10.43 8.76 3.24
CA ILE A 532 10.23 10.18 3.53
C ILE A 532 10.42 10.95 2.22
N CYS A 533 9.44 11.77 1.85
CA CYS A 533 9.52 12.58 0.64
C CYS A 533 10.71 13.57 0.73
N PRO A 534 11.66 13.55 -0.23
CA PRO A 534 12.91 14.29 -0.14
C PRO A 534 12.85 15.69 -0.76
N PHE A 535 11.70 16.09 -1.29
CA PHE A 535 11.50 17.39 -1.92
C PHE A 535 11.13 18.45 -0.87
N ASP A 536 11.25 19.72 -1.24
CA ASP A 536 10.80 20.83 -0.40
C ASP A 536 9.28 21.00 -0.47
N ARG A 537 8.65 21.38 0.65
CA ARG A 537 7.20 21.57 0.76
C ARG A 537 6.79 23.01 0.42
N ASP A 538 6.14 23.24 -0.72
CA ASP A 538 5.42 24.49 -0.99
C ASP A 538 4.01 24.41 -0.36
N ARG A 539 3.85 25.07 0.80
CA ARG A 539 2.57 25.12 1.55
C ARG A 539 1.41 25.68 0.73
N ARG A 540 1.65 26.61 -0.20
CA ARG A 540 0.63 27.25 -1.05
C ARG A 540 0.15 26.30 -2.15
N ILE A 541 1.06 25.57 -2.79
CA ILE A 541 0.72 24.55 -3.80
C ILE A 541 -0.01 23.37 -3.14
N LEU A 542 0.48 22.86 -2.00
CA LEU A 542 -0.16 21.79 -1.24
C LEU A 542 -1.59 22.17 -0.82
N GLN A 543 -1.77 23.38 -0.28
CA GLN A 543 -3.09 23.88 0.10
C GLN A 543 -4.04 23.98 -1.10
N TYR A 544 -3.54 24.41 -2.26
CA TYR A 544 -4.31 24.47 -3.50
C TYR A 544 -4.79 23.08 -3.93
N LEU A 545 -3.86 22.13 -4.09
CA LEU A 545 -4.16 20.74 -4.48
C LEU A 545 -5.21 20.09 -3.57
N VAL A 546 -5.09 20.28 -2.25
CA VAL A 546 -6.00 19.64 -1.28
C VAL A 546 -7.34 20.36 -1.14
N THR A 547 -7.41 21.69 -1.27
CA THR A 547 -8.63 22.46 -0.92
C THR A 547 -9.32 23.22 -2.06
N THR A 548 -8.81 23.13 -3.28
CA THR A 548 -9.47 23.71 -4.47
C THR A 548 -10.76 22.96 -4.82
N PRO A 549 -11.92 23.64 -5.00
CA PRO A 549 -13.18 22.99 -5.35
C PRO A 549 -13.09 22.25 -6.69
N VAL A 550 -13.50 20.99 -6.71
CA VAL A 550 -13.62 20.19 -7.94
C VAL A 550 -15.07 20.14 -8.39
N PHE A 551 -15.31 20.20 -9.69
CA PHE A 551 -16.64 20.04 -10.26
C PHE A 551 -17.12 18.59 -10.11
N SER A 552 -18.42 18.42 -9.87
CA SER A 552 -19.11 17.14 -10.04
C SER A 552 -19.16 16.72 -11.51
N GLU A 553 -19.54 15.46 -11.78
CA GLU A 553 -19.69 14.95 -13.15
C GLU A 553 -20.67 15.80 -14.00
N ASP A 554 -21.81 16.18 -13.41
CA ASP A 554 -22.81 17.05 -14.06
C ASP A 554 -22.24 18.45 -14.38
N GLU A 555 -21.49 19.05 -13.45
CA GLU A 555 -20.86 20.36 -13.60
C GLU A 555 -19.71 20.34 -14.64
N LEU A 556 -18.91 19.27 -14.67
CA LEU A 556 -17.89 19.06 -15.72
C LEU A 556 -18.52 18.96 -17.10
N HIS A 557 -19.57 18.16 -17.26
CA HIS A 557 -20.28 18.04 -18.53
C HIS A 557 -20.86 19.39 -18.98
N LEU A 558 -21.45 20.16 -18.06
CA LEU A 558 -21.96 21.50 -18.38
C LEU A 558 -20.84 22.47 -18.80
N ALA A 559 -19.76 22.57 -18.00
CA ALA A 559 -18.61 23.43 -18.30
C ALA A 559 -17.93 23.05 -19.63
N SER A 560 -17.89 21.75 -19.98
CA SER A 560 -17.42 21.27 -21.28
C SER A 560 -18.30 21.78 -22.43
N TYR A 561 -19.63 21.71 -22.30
CA TYR A 561 -20.56 22.21 -23.32
C TYR A 561 -20.56 23.74 -23.47
N GLU A 562 -20.14 24.46 -22.44
CA GLU A 562 -19.96 25.92 -22.45
C GLU A 562 -18.60 26.31 -23.05
N SER A 563 -17.56 25.50 -22.78
CA SER A 563 -16.24 25.61 -23.40
C SER A 563 -16.23 25.29 -24.90
N GLU A 564 -16.96 24.25 -25.32
CA GLU A 564 -17.16 23.84 -26.72
C GLU A 564 -18.57 23.25 -26.89
N GLY A 565 -19.41 23.93 -27.68
CA GLY A 565 -20.83 23.58 -27.86
C GLY A 565 -21.11 22.14 -28.32
N PRO A 566 -22.34 21.65 -28.13
CA PRO A 566 -22.73 20.28 -28.49
C PRO A 566 -22.68 20.05 -30.01
N GLU A 567 -22.09 18.94 -30.43
CA GLU A 567 -21.83 18.62 -31.84
C GLU A 567 -23.03 17.96 -32.53
N ASN A 568 -23.85 17.24 -31.78
CA ASN A 568 -25.01 16.51 -32.30
C ASN A 568 -26.28 16.75 -31.45
N ASN A 569 -27.42 16.22 -31.88
CA ASN A 569 -28.70 16.45 -31.19
C ASN A 569 -28.76 15.77 -29.81
N MET A 570 -28.18 14.58 -29.63
CA MET A 570 -28.11 13.91 -28.33
C MET A 570 -27.34 14.77 -27.30
N GLU A 571 -26.21 15.37 -27.70
CA GLU A 571 -25.47 16.30 -26.83
C GLU A 571 -26.27 17.58 -26.51
N LYS A 572 -27.07 18.10 -27.45
CA LYS A 572 -27.97 19.24 -27.18
C LYS A 572 -29.02 18.87 -26.13
N ASP A 573 -29.55 17.65 -26.18
CA ASP A 573 -30.53 17.14 -25.22
C ASP A 573 -29.89 16.87 -23.84
N SER A 574 -28.73 16.21 -23.79
CA SER A 574 -27.95 16.04 -22.55
C SER A 574 -27.66 17.37 -21.88
N ARG A 575 -27.20 18.38 -22.64
CA ARG A 575 -26.95 19.73 -22.12
C ARG A 575 -28.21 20.41 -21.57
N ARG A 576 -29.36 20.23 -22.24
CA ARG A 576 -30.66 20.75 -21.76
C ARG A 576 -31.08 20.06 -20.46
N SER A 577 -30.97 18.74 -20.40
CA SER A 577 -31.28 17.93 -19.22
C SER A 577 -30.41 18.31 -18.02
N LEU A 578 -29.09 18.41 -18.21
CA LEU A 578 -28.12 18.80 -17.18
C LEU A 578 -28.42 20.18 -16.60
N ARG A 579 -28.69 21.19 -17.44
CA ARG A 579 -29.08 22.52 -16.97
C ARG A 579 -30.37 22.48 -16.14
N SER A 580 -31.38 21.73 -16.58
CA SER A 580 -32.63 21.56 -15.82
C SER A 580 -32.41 20.89 -14.45
N SER A 581 -31.61 19.81 -14.44
CA SER A 581 -31.25 19.05 -13.23
C SER A 581 -30.50 19.91 -12.20
N LEU A 582 -29.50 20.68 -12.64
CA LEU A 582 -28.72 21.55 -11.76
C LEU A 582 -29.57 22.69 -11.19
N LEU A 583 -30.39 23.35 -12.02
CA LEU A 583 -31.35 24.37 -11.55
C LEU A 583 -32.38 23.80 -10.56
N HIS A 584 -32.84 22.56 -10.76
CA HIS A 584 -33.73 21.87 -9.80
C HIS A 584 -33.04 21.49 -8.49
N ARG A 585 -31.72 21.26 -8.48
CA ARG A 585 -30.94 21.07 -7.26
C ARG A 585 -30.76 22.39 -6.52
N GLU A 586 -30.40 23.47 -7.22
CA GLU A 586 -30.24 24.81 -6.64
C GLU A 586 -31.54 25.35 -6.01
N ASN A 587 -32.70 25.08 -6.63
CA ASN A 587 -34.00 25.46 -6.06
C ASN A 587 -34.47 24.59 -4.87
N ARG A 588 -33.70 23.58 -4.44
CA ARG A 588 -34.02 22.67 -3.32
C ARG A 588 -33.01 22.74 -2.16
N SER A 589 -31.88 23.43 -2.36
CA SER A 589 -30.80 23.65 -1.38
C SER A 589 -30.89 25.05 -0.78
#